data_AF-A0A6N7C548-F1
#
_entry.id   AF-A0A6N7C548-F1
#
_cell.length_a   1.000
_cell.length_b   1.000
_cell.length_c   1.000
_cell.angle_alpha   90.00
_cell.angle_beta   90.00
_cell.angle_gamma   90.00
#
_symmetry.space_group_name_H-M   'P 1'
#
loop_
_entity.id
_entity.type
_entity.pdbx_description
1 polymer ?
#
loop_
_entity_poly.entity_id
_entity_poly.type
_entity_poly.pdbx_seq_one_letter_code
_entity_poly.pdbx_strand_id
1 'polypeptide(L)' 'MRAALNQRNAAAQLGIGATTLAEIENGAKPVRDDLVPKIAELYGVDKRIVAEAWKRGCEQRETRAKNL' A
#
# COMPACT_ATOMS: atom_id res chain seq x y z
N MET A 1 -17.40 0.93 11.30
CA MET A 1 -16.49 1.94 11.88
C MET A 1 -15.05 1.40 11.76
N ARG A 2 -14.32 1.68 10.66
CA ARG A 2 -12.89 1.31 10.49
C ARG A 2 -11.98 2.44 11.00
N ALA A 3 -12.27 2.93 12.20
CA ALA A 3 -11.55 4.02 12.84
C ALA A 3 -10.61 3.44 13.91
N ALA A 4 -9.34 3.16 13.57
CA ALA A 4 -8.24 3.08 14.56
C ALA A 4 -6.87 2.75 13.94
N LEU A 5 -6.78 2.23 12.71
CA LEU A 5 -5.48 2.07 12.05
C LEU A 5 -5.11 3.40 11.37
N ASN A 6 -4.57 4.34 12.15
CA ASN A 6 -3.89 5.47 11.53
C ASN A 6 -2.62 4.93 10.81
N GLN A 7 -2.22 5.58 9.72
CA GLN A 7 -1.14 5.10 8.84
C GLN A 7 0.19 4.87 9.58
N ARG A 8 0.43 5.59 10.68
CA ARG A 8 1.61 5.39 11.53
C ARG A 8 1.57 4.05 12.26
N ASN A 9 0.42 3.69 12.82
CA ASN A 9 0.22 2.40 13.47
C ASN A 9 0.33 1.24 12.48
N ALA A 10 -0.20 1.42 11.27
CA ALA A 10 -0.07 0.43 10.20
C ALA A 10 1.40 0.21 9.82
N ALA A 11 2.13 1.30 9.59
CA ALA A 11 3.55 1.26 9.26
C ALA A 11 4.40 0.62 10.36
N ALA A 12 4.11 0.93 11.63
CA ALA A 12 4.76 0.31 12.78
C ALA A 12 4.55 -1.20 12.83
N GLN A 13 3.32 -1.69 12.59
CA GLN A 13 3.02 -3.13 12.54
C GLN A 13 3.70 -3.83 11.36
N LEU A 14 3.88 -3.13 10.25
CA LEU A 14 4.59 -3.64 9.07
C LEU A 14 6.13 -3.55 9.20
N GLY A 15 6.64 -2.87 10.23
CA GLY A 15 8.07 -2.64 10.43
C GLY A 15 8.68 -1.68 9.39
N ILE A 16 7.88 -0.76 8.84
CA ILE A 16 8.33 0.23 7.86
C ILE A 16 8.01 1.67 8.33
N GLY A 17 8.61 2.66 7.67
CA GLY A 17 8.28 4.06 7.92
C GLY A 17 6.90 4.45 7.38
N ALA A 18 6.21 5.37 8.05
CA ALA A 18 4.90 5.86 7.62
C ALA A 18 4.91 6.51 6.22
N THR A 19 5.99 7.23 5.88
CA THR A 19 6.21 7.76 4.53
C THR A 19 6.36 6.64 3.50
N THR A 20 7.11 5.59 3.81
CA THR A 20 7.25 4.42 2.93
C THR A 20 5.91 3.74 2.69
N LEU A 21 5.08 3.58 3.74
CA LEU A 21 3.74 3.06 3.59
C LEU A 21 2.88 3.98 2.71
N ALA A 22 2.94 5.29 2.91
CA ALA A 22 2.22 6.27 2.08
C ALA A 22 2.63 6.20 0.60
N GLU A 23 3.92 6.02 0.30
CA GLU A 23 4.42 5.84 -1.07
C GLU A 23 3.93 4.53 -1.70
N ILE A 24 3.85 3.46 -0.89
CA ILE A 24 3.28 2.15 -1.26
C ILE A 24 1.74 2.17 -1.32
N GLU A 25 1.06 3.15 -0.73
CA GLU A 25 -0.39 3.28 -0.88
C GLU A 25 -0.73 4.11 -2.13
N ASN A 26 0.12 5.06 -2.49
CA ASN A 26 -0.11 6.00 -3.59
C ASN A 26 0.46 5.58 -4.95
N GLY A 27 0.92 4.33 -5.11
CA GLY A 27 1.50 3.88 -6.37
C GLY A 27 2.93 4.39 -6.65
N ALA A 28 3.57 5.08 -5.70
CA ALA A 28 4.88 5.73 -5.91
C ALA A 28 6.09 4.79 -5.73
N LYS A 29 5.99 3.78 -4.87
CA LYS A 29 7.06 2.81 -4.62
C LYS A 29 6.55 1.36 -4.61
N PRO A 30 7.15 0.42 -5.38
CA PRO A 30 6.69 -0.96 -5.47
C PRO A 30 6.53 -1.60 -4.08
N VAL A 31 5.40 -2.29 -3.88
CA VAL A 31 5.26 -3.17 -2.73
C VAL A 31 6.26 -4.30 -2.86
N ARG A 32 7.05 -4.55 -1.83
CA ARG A 32 7.97 -5.70 -1.81
C ARG A 32 7.16 -6.98 -1.60
N ASP A 33 7.59 -8.08 -2.21
CA ASP A 33 6.89 -9.37 -2.09
C ASP A 33 6.73 -9.85 -0.64
N ASP A 34 7.69 -9.51 0.23
CA ASP A 34 7.64 -9.86 1.66
C ASP A 34 6.67 -9.00 2.47
N LEU A 35 6.24 -7.84 1.94
CA LEU A 35 5.26 -6.95 2.55
C LEU A 35 3.83 -7.32 2.18
N VAL A 36 3.59 -7.87 0.99
CA VAL A 36 2.26 -8.31 0.53
C VAL A 36 1.54 -9.21 1.56
N PRO A 37 2.15 -10.29 2.10
CA PRO A 37 1.47 -11.12 3.09
C PRO A 37 1.17 -10.37 4.40
N LYS A 38 2.07 -9.48 4.84
CA LYS A 38 1.91 -8.71 6.08
C LYS A 38 0.80 -7.66 5.96
N ILE A 39 0.72 -7.01 4.80
CA ILE A 39 -0.34 -6.03 4.48
C ILE A 39 -1.70 -6.74 4.38
N ALA A 40 -1.74 -7.90 3.73
CA ALA A 40 -2.94 -8.71 3.61
C ALA A 40 -3.48 -9.13 5.00
N GLU A 41 -2.61 -9.60 5.87
CA GLU A 41 -2.94 -9.94 7.26
C GLU A 41 -3.41 -8.72 8.05
N LEU A 42 -2.66 -7.61 8.00
CA LEU A 42 -2.97 -6.38 8.73
C LEU A 42 -4.34 -5.79 8.36
N TYR A 43 -4.69 -5.82 7.07
CA TYR A 43 -5.96 -5.26 6.58
C TYR A 43 -7.09 -6.31 6.50
N GLY A 44 -6.81 -7.58 6.82
CA GLY A 44 -7.78 -8.68 6.76
C GLY A 44 -8.31 -8.94 5.35
N VAL A 45 -7.43 -8.90 4.34
CA VAL A 45 -7.77 -9.09 2.92
C VAL A 45 -6.89 -10.16 2.28
N ASP A 46 -7.31 -10.66 1.11
CA ASP A 46 -6.51 -11.59 0.31
C ASP A 46 -5.27 -10.89 -0.29
N LYS A 47 -4.14 -11.59 -0.37
CA LYS A 47 -2.89 -11.09 -0.96
C LYS A 47 -3.06 -10.62 -2.40
N ARG A 48 -3.97 -11.25 -3.17
CA ARG A 48 -4.33 -10.84 -4.53
C ARG A 48 -4.94 -9.45 -4.56
N ILE A 49 -5.79 -9.12 -3.58
CA ILE A 49 -6.41 -7.79 -3.47
C ILE A 49 -5.33 -6.72 -3.24
N VAL A 50 -4.33 -7.01 -2.40
CA VAL A 50 -3.21 -6.11 -2.14
C VAL A 50 -2.40 -5.87 -3.42
N ALA A 51 -2.02 -6.94 -4.13
CA ALA A 51 -1.24 -6.85 -5.36
C ALA A 51 -1.99 -6.13 -6.49
N GLU A 52 -3.29 -6.41 -6.66
CA GLU A 52 -4.11 -5.73 -7.66
C GLU A 52 -4.35 -4.26 -7.33
N ALA A 53 -4.62 -3.93 -6.06
CA ALA A 53 -4.77 -2.55 -5.63
C ALA A 53 -3.50 -1.74 -5.88
N TRP A 54 -2.34 -2.35 -5.59
CA TRP A 54 -1.04 -1.75 -5.88
C TRP A 54 -0.84 -1.51 -7.39
N LYS A 55 -1.09 -2.52 -8.22
CA LYS A 55 -0.96 -2.42 -9.69
C LYS A 55 -1.80 -1.27 -10.25
N ARG A 56 -3.07 -1.17 -9.82
CA ARG A 56 -3.97 -0.08 -10.21
C ARG A 56 -3.43 1.29 -9.79
N GLY A 57 -2.87 1.40 -8.58
CA GLY A 57 -2.26 2.63 -8.08
C GLY A 57 -1.07 3.10 -8.94
N CYS A 58 -0.19 2.18 -9.34
CA CYS A 58 0.91 2.47 -10.25
C CYS A 58 0.42 2.98 -11.61
N GLU A 59 -0.53 2.26 -12.24
CA GLU A 59 -1.08 2.62 -13.55
C GLU A 59 -1.76 4.01 -13.54
N GLN A 60 -2.50 4.33 -12.47
CA GLN A 60 -3.13 5.64 -12.31
C GLN A 60 -2.10 6.77 -12.17
N ARG A 61 -0.99 6.52 -11.45
CA ARG A 61 0.10 7.49 -11.32
C ARG A 61 0.81 7.71 -12.65
N GLU A 62 1.11 6.66 -13.39
CA GLU A 62 1.71 6.77 -14.72
C GLU A 62 0.81 7.54 -15.68
N THR A 63 -0.49 7.26 -15.66
CA THR A 63 -1.48 7.99 -16.48
C THR A 63 -1.51 9.47 -16.12
N ARG A 64 -1.47 9.79 -14.82
CA ARG A 64 -1.42 11.19 -14.35
C ARG A 64 -0.11 11.89 -14.74
N ALA A 65 1.02 11.19 -14.70
CA ALA A 65 2.32 11.74 -15.10
C ALA A 65 2.42 11.98 -16.62
N LYS A 66 1.77 11.16 -17.44
CA LYS A 66 1.73 11.31 -18.91
C LYS A 66 0.77 12.41 -19.38
N ASN A 67 -0.20 12.80 -18.56
CA ASN A 67 -1.20 13.81 -18.87
C ASN A 67 -0.85 15.20 -18.28
N LEU A 68 0.38 15.39 -17.80
CA LEU A 68 0.93 16.66 -17.31
C LEU A 68 1.86 17.28 -18.35
#